data_AF-A0A5S9NJ23-F1
#
_entry.id   AF-A0A5S9NJ23-F1
#
_cell.length_a   1.000
_cell.length_b   1.000
_cell.length_c   1.000
_cell.angle_alpha   90.00
_cell.angle_beta   90.00
_cell.angle_gamma   90.00
#
_symmetry.space_group_name_H-M   'P 1'
#
loop_
_entity.id
_entity.type
_entity.pdbx_description
1 polymer ?
#
loop_
_entity_poly.entity_id
_entity_poly.type
_entity_poly.pdbx_seq_one_letter_code
_entity_poly.pdbx_strand_id
1 'polypeptide(L)'
;MSYLCEKHRQELQNNPEKAQQLYQHWFDTAQTAASQQEMSTAIKACGWAFDAAQTLVNSVPDATQTLEAIDRLIQCGGYLATLYQHLGQHLNACTLLNAITEYLLACEAVQGRHSETKHLIQAKLRDVQLNANAIGLVH
;
A
#
# COMPACT_ATOMS: atom_id res chain seq x y z
N MET A 1 -11.16 -0.74 -1.46
CA MET A 1 -11.42 0.69 -1.16
C MET A 1 -10.65 1.53 -2.16
N SER A 2 -11.18 2.69 -2.56
CA SER A 2 -10.45 3.66 -3.37
C SER A 2 -10.64 5.04 -2.76
N TYR A 3 -9.54 5.78 -2.65
CA TYR A 3 -9.45 7.10 -2.01
C TYR A 3 -9.46 8.23 -3.02
N LEU A 4 -8.99 7.98 -4.23
CA LEU A 4 -9.09 8.85 -5.39
C LEU A 4 -10.41 8.59 -6.13
N CYS A 5 -10.99 9.67 -6.68
CA CYS A 5 -12.11 9.52 -7.60
C CYS A 5 -11.67 8.84 -8.90
N GLU A 6 -12.64 8.31 -9.64
CA GLU A 6 -12.40 7.58 -10.89
C GLU A 6 -11.57 8.37 -11.90
N LYS A 7 -11.85 9.67 -12.07
CA LYS A 7 -11.09 10.54 -12.96
C LYS A 7 -9.61 10.59 -12.60
N HIS A 8 -9.27 10.82 -11.33
CA HIS A 8 -7.88 10.91 -10.90
C HIS A 8 -7.17 9.55 -11.03
N ARG A 9 -7.86 8.43 -10.78
CA ARG A 9 -7.30 7.10 -11.00
C ARG A 9 -6.97 6.86 -12.49
N GLN A 10 -7.87 7.22 -13.39
CA GLN A 10 -7.63 7.13 -14.83
C GLN A 10 -6.45 8.00 -15.27
N GLU A 11 -6.29 9.20 -14.71
CA GLU A 11 -5.13 10.05 -14.99
C GLU A 11 -3.81 9.42 -14.56
N LEU A 12 -3.77 8.75 -13.41
CA LEU A 12 -2.57 8.04 -12.93
C LEU A 12 -2.27 6.80 -13.78
N GLN A 13 -3.30 6.04 -14.16
CA GLN A 13 -3.14 4.85 -15.00
C GLN A 13 -2.52 5.19 -16.36
N ASN A 14 -2.89 6.34 -16.92
CA ASN A 14 -2.37 6.81 -18.20
C ASN A 14 -0.98 7.48 -18.09
N ASN A 15 -0.48 7.72 -16.87
CA ASN A 15 0.81 8.38 -16.66
C ASN A 15 1.52 7.83 -15.40
N PRO A 16 2.27 6.70 -15.54
CA PRO A 16 2.93 6.05 -14.42
C PRO A 16 4.05 6.90 -13.79
N GLU A 17 4.75 7.74 -14.56
CA GLU A 17 5.75 8.67 -14.00
C GLU A 17 5.10 9.68 -13.05
N LYS A 18 3.94 10.24 -13.45
CA LYS A 18 3.14 11.12 -12.60
C LYS A 18 2.64 10.38 -11.36
N ALA A 19 2.25 9.11 -11.48
CA ALA A 19 1.86 8.29 -10.33
C ALA A 19 3.01 8.09 -9.33
N GLN A 20 4.24 7.90 -9.80
CA GLN A 20 5.42 7.79 -8.93
C GLN A 20 5.72 9.10 -8.19
N GLN A 21 5.67 10.23 -8.89
CA GLN A 21 5.88 11.55 -8.27
C GLN A 21 4.80 11.87 -7.23
N LEU A 22 3.54 11.63 -7.57
CA LEU A 22 2.41 11.88 -6.68
C LEU A 22 2.38 10.92 -5.50
N TYR A 23 2.77 9.65 -5.68
CA TYR A 23 2.97 8.72 -4.58
C TYR A 23 3.91 9.32 -3.52
N GLN A 24 5.11 9.75 -3.93
CA GLN A 24 6.09 10.27 -2.99
C GLN A 24 5.58 11.52 -2.28
N HIS A 25 5.04 12.46 -3.05
CA HIS A 25 4.49 13.70 -2.52
C HIS A 25 3.38 13.46 -1.49
N TRP A 26 2.43 12.58 -1.79
CA TRP A 26 1.32 12.28 -0.89
C TRP A 26 1.77 11.48 0.33
N PHE A 27 2.74 10.59 0.19
CA PHE A 27 3.27 9.84 1.31
C PHE A 27 4.04 10.76 2.29
N ASP A 28 4.88 11.66 1.79
CA ASP A 28 5.58 12.65 2.61
C ASP A 28 4.59 13.60 3.30
N THR A 29 3.54 14.00 2.58
CA THR A 29 2.44 14.80 3.15
C THR A 29 1.73 14.06 4.28
N ALA A 30 1.48 12.76 4.11
CA ALA A 30 0.84 11.95 5.14
C ALA A 30 1.69 11.85 6.41
N GLN A 31 3.00 11.61 6.26
CA GLN A 31 3.93 11.54 7.38
C GLN A 31 4.04 12.89 8.11
N THR A 32 4.12 13.98 7.35
CA THR A 32 4.15 15.33 7.90
C THR A 32 2.87 15.65 8.67
N ALA A 33 1.70 15.39 8.08
CA ALA A 33 0.41 15.61 8.74
C ALA A 33 0.25 14.77 10.01
N ALA A 34 0.67 13.50 9.99
CA ALA A 34 0.64 12.64 11.17
C ALA A 34 1.55 13.17 12.29
N SER A 35 2.74 13.68 11.94
CA SER A 35 3.66 14.30 12.92
C SER A 35 3.08 15.57 13.57
N GLN A 36 2.20 16.27 12.85
CA GLN A 36 1.46 17.44 13.32
C GLN A 36 0.12 17.08 13.99
N GLN A 37 -0.16 15.79 14.21
CA GLN A 37 -1.42 15.27 14.76
C GLN A 37 -2.66 15.57 13.89
N GLU A 38 -2.48 15.93 12.63
CA GLU A 38 -3.55 16.15 11.66
C GLU A 38 -4.02 14.83 11.03
N MET A 39 -4.61 13.95 11.85
CA MET A 39 -4.90 12.56 11.45
C MET A 39 -5.84 12.44 10.23
N SER A 40 -6.80 13.35 10.08
CA SER A 40 -7.70 13.37 8.91
C SER A 40 -6.93 13.65 7.62
N THR A 41 -6.01 14.61 7.65
CA THR A 41 -5.13 14.94 6.52
C THR A 41 -4.18 13.78 6.23
N ALA A 42 -3.59 13.20 7.28
CA ALA A 42 -2.67 12.07 7.17
C ALA A 42 -3.32 10.87 6.48
N ILE A 43 -4.53 10.49 6.89
CA ILE A 43 -5.27 9.36 6.31
C ILE A 43 -5.63 9.62 4.86
N LYS A 44 -6.10 10.83 4.52
CA LYS A 44 -6.44 11.18 3.14
C LYS A 44 -5.22 11.12 2.22
N ALA A 45 -4.13 11.78 2.63
CA ALA A 45 -2.89 11.80 1.86
C ALA A 45 -2.32 10.38 1.72
N CYS A 46 -2.32 9.58 2.78
CA CYS A 46 -1.84 8.21 2.72
C CYS A 46 -2.74 7.31 1.87
N GLY A 47 -4.06 7.51 1.90
CA GLY A 47 -5.01 6.84 1.03
C GLY A 47 -4.78 7.16 -0.46
N TRP A 48 -4.47 8.41 -0.80
CA TRP A 48 -4.09 8.76 -2.17
C TRP A 48 -2.77 8.14 -2.59
N ALA A 49 -1.77 8.13 -1.71
CA ALA A 49 -0.51 7.41 -1.93
C ALA A 49 -0.75 5.91 -2.16
N PHE A 50 -1.67 5.30 -1.42
CA PHE A 50 -2.06 3.90 -1.59
C PHE A 50 -2.66 3.62 -2.97
N ASP A 51 -3.58 4.46 -3.44
CA ASP A 51 -4.15 4.31 -4.78
C ASP A 51 -3.11 4.52 -5.90
N ALA A 52 -2.15 5.45 -5.70
CA ALA A 52 -1.03 5.63 -6.63
C ALA A 52 -0.12 4.41 -6.67
N ALA A 53 0.24 3.87 -5.50
CA ALA A 53 1.04 2.65 -5.41
C ALA A 53 0.33 1.47 -6.09
N GLN A 54 -0.96 1.28 -5.83
CA GLN A 54 -1.75 0.23 -6.47
C GLN A 54 -1.79 0.40 -8.00
N THR A 55 -1.88 1.64 -8.48
CA THR A 55 -1.82 1.94 -9.92
C THR A 55 -0.45 1.55 -10.49
N LEU A 56 0.64 1.93 -9.82
CA LEU A 56 1.99 1.57 -10.25
C LEU A 56 2.17 0.06 -10.34
N VAL A 57 1.70 -0.72 -9.37
CA VAL A 57 1.87 -2.17 -9.46
C VAL A 57 1.08 -2.76 -10.64
N ASN A 58 -0.13 -2.24 -10.90
CA ASN A 58 -0.95 -2.72 -12.02
C ASN A 58 -0.45 -2.27 -13.41
N SER A 59 0.35 -1.20 -13.47
CA SER A 59 0.84 -0.61 -14.72
C SER A 59 2.21 -1.12 -15.16
N VAL A 60 2.92 -1.88 -14.31
CA VAL A 60 4.30 -2.27 -14.58
C VAL A 60 4.40 -3.68 -15.20
N PRO A 61 5.01 -3.83 -16.40
CA PRO A 61 5.25 -5.13 -17.02
C PRO A 61 6.57 -5.81 -16.57
N ASP A 62 7.50 -5.06 -15.98
CA ASP A 62 8.83 -5.54 -15.58
C ASP A 62 8.89 -6.01 -14.11
N ALA A 63 9.54 -7.15 -13.86
CA ALA A 63 9.61 -7.74 -12.52
C ALA A 63 10.33 -6.86 -11.48
N THR A 64 11.32 -6.07 -11.88
CA THR A 64 12.11 -5.23 -10.97
C THR A 64 11.32 -4.00 -10.53
N GLN A 65 10.69 -3.33 -11.49
CA GLN A 65 9.81 -2.20 -11.21
C GLN A 65 8.55 -2.63 -10.44
N THR A 66 8.12 -3.89 -10.63
CA THR A 66 6.99 -4.47 -9.87
C THR A 66 7.33 -4.57 -8.38
N LEU A 67 8.55 -4.98 -8.04
CA LEU A 67 8.99 -5.07 -6.64
C LEU A 67 9.00 -3.70 -5.96
N GLU A 68 9.55 -2.66 -6.59
CA GLU A 68 9.50 -1.32 -6.01
C GLU A 68 8.08 -0.81 -5.82
N ALA A 69 7.19 -1.08 -6.76
CA ALA A 69 5.79 -0.69 -6.65
C ALA A 69 5.08 -1.44 -5.51
N ILE A 70 5.38 -2.73 -5.34
CA ILE A 70 4.86 -3.55 -4.23
C ILE A 70 5.37 -3.02 -2.89
N ASP A 71 6.65 -2.62 -2.80
CA ASP A 71 7.24 -2.05 -1.60
C ASP A 71 6.51 -0.78 -1.16
N ARG A 72 6.27 0.11 -2.12
CA ARG A 72 5.48 1.33 -1.92
C ARG A 72 4.08 0.99 -1.40
N LEU A 73 3.41 0.03 -2.02
CA LEU A 73 2.05 -0.39 -1.63
C LEU A 73 2.00 -0.91 -0.19
N ILE A 74 2.94 -1.76 0.20
CA ILE A 74 3.02 -2.29 1.57
C ILE A 74 3.33 -1.17 2.55
N GLN A 75 4.28 -0.30 2.21
CA GLN A 75 4.71 0.78 3.10
C GLN A 75 3.55 1.74 3.39
N CYS A 76 2.88 2.25 2.35
CA CYS A 76 1.74 3.13 2.55
C CYS A 76 0.54 2.41 3.16
N GLY A 77 0.29 1.15 2.77
CA GLY A 77 -0.82 0.37 3.29
C GLY A 77 -0.67 0.01 4.77
N GLY A 78 0.53 -0.40 5.18
CA GLY A 78 0.86 -0.64 6.58
C GLY A 78 0.79 0.65 7.40
N TYR A 79 1.34 1.75 6.88
CA TYR A 79 1.25 3.05 7.55
C TYR A 79 -0.19 3.52 7.74
N LEU A 80 -1.01 3.40 6.70
CA LEU A 80 -2.44 3.74 6.74
C LEU A 80 -3.21 2.84 7.73
N ALA A 81 -2.86 1.55 7.82
CA ALA A 81 -3.43 0.66 8.83
C ALA A 81 -3.09 1.12 10.25
N THR A 82 -1.86 1.59 10.49
CA THR A 82 -1.46 2.17 11.77
C THR A 82 -2.23 3.46 12.07
N LEU A 83 -2.41 4.34 11.09
CA LEU A 83 -3.24 5.54 11.25
C LEU A 83 -4.69 5.19 11.62
N TYR A 84 -5.28 4.18 10.98
CA TYR A 84 -6.62 3.71 11.34
C TYR A 84 -6.71 3.14 12.75
N GLN A 85 -5.68 2.40 13.20
CA GLN A 85 -5.63 1.92 14.59
C GLN A 85 -5.57 3.06 15.60
N HIS A 86 -4.78 4.10 15.33
CA HIS A 86 -4.72 5.28 16.21
C HIS A 86 -6.08 5.98 16.36
N LEU A 87 -6.96 5.86 15.36
CA LEU A 87 -8.33 6.36 15.41
C LEU A 87 -9.36 5.34 15.95
N GLY A 88 -8.91 4.17 16.44
CA GLY A 88 -9.80 3.09 16.90
C GLY A 88 -10.56 2.38 15.75
N GLN A 89 -10.19 2.64 14.49
CA GLN A 89 -10.83 2.05 13.31
C GLN A 89 -10.20 0.69 12.96
N HIS A 90 -10.23 -0.24 13.90
CA HIS A 90 -9.60 -1.55 13.78
C HIS A 90 -10.06 -2.31 12.52
N LEU A 91 -11.37 -2.31 12.22
CA LEU A 91 -11.90 -2.99 11.04
C LEU A 91 -11.29 -2.46 9.72
N ASN A 92 -11.05 -1.15 9.63
CA ASN A 92 -10.44 -0.54 8.44
C ASN A 92 -8.97 -0.92 8.31
N ALA A 93 -8.24 -0.91 9.44
CA ALA A 93 -6.86 -1.39 9.48
C ALA A 93 -6.77 -2.86 9.04
N CYS A 94 -7.67 -3.70 9.54
CA CYS A 94 -7.71 -5.11 9.21
C CYS A 94 -8.05 -5.38 7.75
N THR A 95 -9.08 -4.71 7.24
CA THR A 95 -9.50 -4.83 5.84
C THR A 95 -8.36 -4.45 4.89
N LEU A 96 -7.60 -3.41 5.25
CA LEU A 96 -6.48 -2.95 4.45
C LEU A 96 -5.31 -3.95 4.45
N LEU A 97 -4.93 -4.48 5.61
CA LEU A 97 -3.85 -5.47 5.72
C LEU A 97 -4.21 -6.79 5.02
N ASN A 98 -5.48 -7.22 5.10
CA ASN A 98 -5.96 -8.38 4.36
C ASN A 98 -5.88 -8.15 2.84
N ALA A 99 -6.31 -6.98 2.36
CA ALA A 99 -6.22 -6.65 0.94
C ALA A 99 -4.76 -6.65 0.43
N ILE A 100 -3.81 -6.14 1.23
CA ILE A 100 -2.38 -6.18 0.89
C ILE A 100 -1.86 -7.63 0.88
N THR A 101 -2.30 -8.45 1.83
CA THR A 101 -1.90 -9.86 1.92
C THR A 101 -2.40 -10.66 0.72
N GLU A 102 -3.68 -10.52 0.36
CA GLU A 102 -4.27 -11.14 -0.84
C GLU A 102 -3.52 -10.72 -2.10
N TYR A 103 -3.15 -9.44 -2.19
CA TYR A 103 -2.37 -8.91 -3.29
C TYR A 103 -0.99 -9.55 -3.39
N LEU A 104 -0.27 -9.67 -2.27
CA LEU A 104 1.05 -10.30 -2.22
C LEU A 104 1.00 -11.79 -2.58
N LEU A 105 -0.04 -12.52 -2.13
CA LEU A 105 -0.25 -13.92 -2.51
C LEU A 105 -0.48 -14.06 -4.02
N ALA A 106 -1.24 -13.14 -4.62
CA ALA A 106 -1.45 -13.11 -6.07
C ALA A 106 -0.13 -12.83 -6.82
N CYS A 107 0.67 -11.87 -6.34
CA CYS A 107 2.00 -11.61 -6.89
C CYS A 107 2.93 -12.81 -6.77
N GLU A 108 2.93 -13.52 -5.63
CA GLU A 108 3.72 -14.76 -5.46
C GLU A 108 3.31 -15.83 -6.47
N ALA A 109 2.01 -16.01 -6.70
CA ALA A 109 1.49 -17.00 -7.65
C ALA A 109 1.88 -16.69 -9.11
N VAL A 110 1.94 -15.40 -9.48
CA VAL A 110 2.25 -14.97 -10.85
C VAL A 110 3.77 -14.85 -11.08
N GLN A 111 4.51 -14.30 -10.13
CA GLN A 111 5.94 -13.96 -10.26
C GLN A 111 6.89 -14.95 -9.57
N GLY A 112 6.36 -15.93 -8.82
CA GLY A 112 7.13 -16.94 -8.08
C GLY A 112 7.94 -17.92 -8.93
N ARG A 113 8.10 -17.68 -10.23
CA ARG A 113 9.00 -18.41 -11.12
C ARG A 113 10.48 -18.01 -10.92
N HIS A 114 10.74 -16.81 -10.39
CA HIS A 114 12.08 -16.37 -10.02
C HIS A 114 12.27 -16.46 -8.49
N SER A 115 13.30 -17.18 -8.04
CA SER A 115 13.53 -17.49 -6.62
C SER A 115 13.76 -16.25 -5.76
N GLU A 116 14.43 -15.23 -6.29
CA GLU A 116 14.72 -13.98 -5.57
C GLU A 116 13.45 -13.17 -5.31
N THR A 117 12.60 -12.99 -6.33
CA THR A 117 11.30 -12.31 -6.22
C THR A 117 10.38 -13.01 -5.22
N LYS A 118 10.39 -14.35 -5.23
CA LYS A 118 9.60 -15.15 -4.29
C LYS A 118 10.01 -14.92 -2.83
N HIS A 119 11.30 -14.94 -2.52
CA HIS A 119 11.77 -14.72 -1.15
C HIS A 119 11.43 -13.31 -0.63
N LEU A 120 11.51 -12.30 -1.49
CA LEU A 120 11.16 -10.92 -1.15
C LEU A 120 9.66 -10.77 -0.86
N ILE A 121 8.79 -11.34 -1.70
CA ILE A 121 7.34 -11.31 -1.48
C ILE A 121 6.97 -12.04 -0.18
N GLN A 122 7.60 -13.20 0.09
CA GLN A 122 7.36 -13.95 1.34
C GLN A 122 7.81 -13.19 2.59
N ALA A 123 8.95 -12.49 2.55
CA ALA A 123 9.39 -11.65 3.66
C ALA A 123 8.37 -10.55 3.94
N LYS A 124 7.89 -9.88 2.90
CA LYS A 124 6.87 -8.83 2.98
C LYS A 124 5.52 -9.32 3.49
N LEU A 125 5.09 -10.50 3.03
CA LEU A 125 3.89 -11.15 3.52
C LEU A 125 3.98 -11.40 5.03
N ARG A 126 5.14 -11.87 5.50
CA ARG A 126 5.39 -12.09 6.92
C ARG A 126 5.31 -10.80 7.74
N ASP A 127 5.88 -9.70 7.24
CA ASP A 127 5.82 -8.40 7.92
C ASP A 127 4.37 -7.89 8.04
N VAL A 128 3.59 -8.02 6.96
CA VAL A 128 2.15 -7.64 6.97
C VAL A 128 1.36 -8.52 7.93
N GLN A 129 1.63 -9.83 7.96
CA GLN A 129 0.99 -10.77 8.89
C GLN A 129 1.35 -10.49 10.35
N LEU A 130 2.60 -10.14 10.64
CA LEU A 130 3.01 -9.74 12.00
C LEU A 130 2.27 -8.47 12.45
N ASN A 131 2.16 -7.49 11.57
CA ASN A 131 1.38 -6.29 11.83
C ASN A 131 -0.11 -6.62 12.04
N ALA A 132 -0.70 -7.47 11.20
CA ALA A 132 -2.07 -7.94 11.37
C ALA A 132 -2.29 -8.63 12.73
N ASN A 133 -1.39 -9.53 13.12
CA ASN A 133 -1.45 -10.24 14.39
C ASN A 133 -1.34 -9.30 15.59
N ALA A 134 -0.50 -8.27 15.52
CA ALA A 134 -0.39 -7.25 16.56
C ALA A 134 -1.69 -6.47 16.78
N ILE A 135 -2.59 -6.46 15.80
CA ILE A 135 -3.89 -5.76 15.84
C ILE A 135 -5.03 -6.69 16.29
N GLY A 136 -4.73 -7.98 16.52
CA GLY A 136 -5.70 -8.97 16.99
C GLY A 136 -6.49 -9.67 15.89
N LEU A 137 -5.92 -9.84 14.69
CA LEU A 137 -6.58 -10.47 13.54
C LEU A 137 -6.58 -12.00 13.51
N VAL A 138 -5.97 -12.70 14.45
CA VAL A 138 -5.92 -14.17 14.44
C VAL A 138 -6.57 -14.73 15.69
N HIS A 139 -7.76 -15.29 15.49
CA HIS A 139 -8.31 -16.39 16.26
C HIS A 139 -8.50 -17.59 15.34
#